data_AF-A0A846TBF1-F1
#
_entry.id   AF-A0A846TBF1-F1
#
_cell.length_a   1.000
_cell.length_b   1.000
_cell.length_c   1.000
_cell.angle_alpha   90.00
_cell.angle_beta   90.00
_cell.angle_gamma   90.00
#
_symmetry.space_group_name_H-M   'P 1'
#
loop_
_entity.id
_entity.type
_entity.pdbx_description
1 polymer ?
#
loop_
_entity_poly.entity_id
_entity_poly.type
_entity_poly.pdbx_seq_one_letter_code
_entity_poly.pdbx_strand_id
1 'polypeptide(L)'
;MIALFPFHGGVKTARHKTESNQRPIAPGILPPRLIVPLHQHVGATAKPIVQPGERVLKGQKIGQADGYLSAAIHAPTSGTVTAVDQQPVPHPSGLPDLCVTIETDGDDRWIDRQPLDYRQLHPSDLRNAIRNAGVVGLGGAVFPSAVKLNLSGHCERLEHLILNGAECEPWMTCDD
;
A
#
# COMPACT_ATOMS: atom_id res chain seq x y z
N MET A 1 27.62 13.00 29.97
CA MET A 1 26.22 12.93 29.49
C MET A 1 26.11 13.84 28.27
N ILE A 2 26.09 13.28 27.06
CA ILE A 2 25.95 14.06 25.83
C ILE A 2 24.45 14.23 25.59
N ALA A 3 23.94 15.44 25.77
CA ALA A 3 22.59 15.78 25.35
C ALA A 3 22.57 15.74 23.80
N LEU A 4 21.86 14.77 23.23
CA LEU A 4 21.62 14.64 21.80
C LEU A 4 20.68 15.79 21.35
N PHE A 5 21.29 16.95 21.11
CA PHE A 5 20.78 18.17 20.46
C PHE A 5 19.45 18.79 20.96
N PRO A 6 19.43 20.05 21.43
CA PRO A 6 18.20 20.83 21.52
C PRO A 6 17.86 21.37 20.13
N PHE A 7 17.11 20.62 19.32
CA PHE A 7 16.62 21.15 18.05
C PHE A 7 15.72 22.37 18.33
N HIS A 8 16.13 23.53 17.82
CA HIS A 8 15.32 24.75 17.85
C HIS A 8 14.45 24.79 16.59
N GLY A 9 13.14 24.59 16.76
CA GLY A 9 12.17 24.65 15.67
C GLY A 9 11.18 23.50 15.66
N GLY A 10 10.18 23.60 14.78
CA GLY A 10 9.08 22.66 14.63
C GLY A 10 7.74 23.23 15.09
N VAL A 11 6.66 22.80 14.43
CA VAL A 11 5.30 23.13 14.84
C VAL A 11 4.86 22.11 15.88
N LYS A 12 4.48 22.58 17.08
CA LYS A 12 3.83 21.74 18.08
C LYS A 12 2.35 21.64 17.73
N THR A 13 1.96 20.54 17.12
CA THR A 13 0.55 20.20 16.89
C THR A 13 -0.05 19.55 18.13
N ALA A 14 -1.34 19.79 18.37
CA ALA A 14 -2.07 19.04 19.38
C ALA A 14 -2.08 17.56 18.97
N ARG A 15 -1.74 16.66 19.89
CA ARG A 15 -1.76 15.21 19.64
C ARG A 15 -3.16 14.68 19.92
N HIS A 16 -3.68 13.86 18.99
CA HIS A 16 -5.02 13.25 19.09
C HIS A 16 -4.94 11.72 19.18
N LYS A 17 -3.77 11.17 19.53
CA LYS A 17 -3.49 9.72 19.57
C LYS A 17 -4.43 8.94 20.50
N THR A 18 -4.72 9.50 21.68
CA THR A 18 -5.55 8.85 22.72
C THR A 18 -6.99 8.60 22.28
N GLU A 19 -7.44 9.21 21.18
CA GLU A 19 -8.78 9.01 20.65
C GLU A 19 -8.97 7.63 19.98
N SER A 20 -7.89 7.04 19.47
CA SER A 20 -7.93 5.76 18.74
C SER A 20 -6.99 4.69 19.29
N ASN A 21 -5.91 5.03 20.00
CA ASN A 21 -4.92 4.05 20.49
C ASN A 21 -5.28 3.37 21.82
N GLN A 22 -6.46 3.63 22.39
CA GLN A 22 -6.90 3.05 23.68
C GLN A 22 -7.77 1.81 23.53
N ARG A 23 -8.14 1.44 22.31
CA ARG A 23 -9.00 0.28 22.02
C ARG A 23 -8.23 -0.73 21.17
N PRO A 24 -8.46 -2.04 21.35
CA PRO A 24 -7.87 -3.04 20.48
C PRO A 24 -8.35 -2.85 19.03
N ILE A 25 -7.52 -3.28 18.08
CA ILE A 25 -7.89 -3.36 16.67
C ILE A 25 -9.11 -4.27 16.55
N ALA A 26 -10.16 -3.75 15.91
CA ALA A 26 -11.39 -4.49 15.63
C ALA A 26 -11.59 -4.62 14.12
N PRO A 27 -12.21 -5.72 13.64
CA PRO A 27 -12.57 -5.85 12.23
C PRO A 27 -13.55 -4.73 11.84
N GLY A 28 -13.33 -4.14 10.67
CA GLY A 28 -14.23 -3.14 10.10
C GLY A 28 -15.47 -3.76 9.46
N ILE A 29 -16.40 -2.90 9.06
CA ILE A 29 -17.55 -3.29 8.24
C ILE A 29 -17.05 -3.49 6.81
N LEU A 30 -17.41 -4.63 6.19
CA LEU A 30 -17.18 -4.85 4.76
C LEU A 30 -18.25 -4.11 3.95
N PRO A 31 -17.92 -3.04 3.21
CA PRO A 31 -18.90 -2.30 2.44
C PRO A 31 -19.41 -3.15 1.28
N PRO A 32 -20.69 -3.03 0.88
CA PRO A 32 -21.25 -3.82 -0.23
C PRO A 32 -20.60 -3.49 -1.60
N ARG A 33 -19.94 -2.33 -1.70
CA ARG A 33 -19.27 -1.86 -2.89
C ARG A 33 -17.95 -1.18 -2.52
N LEU A 34 -16.89 -1.49 -3.26
CA LEU A 34 -15.57 -0.89 -3.11
C LEU A 34 -15.12 -0.32 -4.46
N ILE A 35 -14.61 0.91 -4.45
CA ILE A 35 -13.95 1.54 -5.59
C ILE A 35 -12.46 1.51 -5.27
N VAL A 36 -11.68 0.79 -6.07
CA VAL A 36 -10.25 0.59 -5.84
C VAL A 36 -9.46 1.39 -6.86
N PRO A 37 -8.82 2.51 -6.48
CA PRO A 37 -7.96 3.26 -7.37
C PRO A 37 -6.77 2.41 -7.82
N LEU A 38 -6.43 2.46 -9.11
CA LEU A 38 -5.25 1.77 -9.65
C LEU A 38 -3.95 2.58 -9.50
N HIS A 39 -4.06 3.82 -9.06
CA HIS A 39 -2.95 4.70 -8.75
C HIS A 39 -2.89 4.91 -7.23
N GLN A 40 -2.08 4.07 -6.57
CA GLN A 40 -1.88 4.10 -5.11
C GLN A 40 -0.41 4.30 -4.75
N HIS A 41 0.39 4.91 -5.62
CA HIS A 41 1.82 5.14 -5.41
C HIS A 41 2.28 6.31 -6.28
N VAL A 42 3.43 6.91 -6.00
CA VAL A 42 3.99 8.03 -6.77
C VAL A 42 4.29 7.73 -8.26
N GLY A 43 4.30 6.44 -8.62
CA GLY A 43 4.61 5.94 -9.95
C GLY A 43 3.44 5.94 -10.95
N ALA A 44 3.66 5.34 -12.12
CA ALA A 44 2.63 5.22 -13.16
C ALA A 44 1.49 4.29 -12.74
N THR A 45 0.24 4.73 -12.96
CA THR A 45 -1.00 3.98 -12.69
C THR A 45 -0.90 2.53 -13.14
N ALA A 46 -1.27 1.59 -12.27
CA ALA A 46 -1.24 0.17 -12.60
C ALA A 46 -2.24 -0.15 -13.73
N LYS A 47 -1.81 -0.98 -14.69
CA LYS A 47 -2.65 -1.41 -15.81
C LYS A 47 -3.71 -2.39 -15.31
N PRO A 48 -5.02 -2.15 -15.51
CA PRO A 48 -6.03 -3.12 -15.13
C PRO A 48 -5.82 -4.44 -15.88
N ILE A 49 -5.97 -5.55 -15.18
CA ILE A 49 -5.87 -6.92 -15.73
C ILE A 49 -7.14 -7.73 -15.50
N VAL A 50 -8.23 -7.04 -15.13
CA VAL A 50 -9.57 -7.59 -14.94
C VAL A 50 -10.57 -6.77 -15.72
N GLN A 51 -11.78 -7.30 -15.92
CA GLN A 51 -12.85 -6.65 -16.64
C GLN A 51 -14.21 -6.81 -15.94
N PRO A 52 -15.22 -5.95 -16.25
CA PRO A 52 -16.56 -6.11 -15.72
C PRO A 52 -17.14 -7.51 -15.96
N GLY A 53 -17.80 -8.06 -14.94
CA GLY A 53 -18.35 -9.42 -14.90
C GLY A 53 -17.38 -10.47 -14.34
N GLU A 54 -16.10 -10.17 -14.16
CA GLU A 54 -15.13 -11.09 -13.60
C GLU A 54 -15.28 -11.23 -12.08
N ARG A 55 -15.17 -12.47 -11.58
CA ARG A 55 -15.07 -12.73 -10.14
C ARG A 55 -13.62 -12.63 -9.69
N VAL A 56 -13.40 -11.92 -8.59
CA VAL A 56 -12.07 -11.76 -7.97
C VAL A 56 -12.09 -12.28 -6.54
N LEU A 57 -10.94 -12.75 -6.07
CA LEU A 57 -10.71 -13.12 -4.67
C LEU A 57 -9.89 -12.06 -3.96
N LYS A 58 -9.98 -12.01 -2.63
CA LYS A 58 -9.14 -11.14 -1.80
C LYS A 58 -7.66 -11.44 -2.01
N GLY A 59 -6.88 -10.39 -2.22
CA GLY A 59 -5.46 -10.49 -2.54
C GLY A 59 -5.16 -10.90 -3.98
N GLN A 60 -6.18 -11.13 -4.83
CA GLN A 60 -5.96 -11.33 -6.26
C GLN A 60 -5.48 -10.03 -6.90
N LYS A 61 -4.48 -10.13 -7.78
CA LYS A 61 -3.97 -8.98 -8.53
C LYS A 61 -5.04 -8.51 -9.53
N ILE A 62 -5.37 -7.23 -9.50
CA ILE A 62 -6.33 -6.59 -10.41
C ILE A 62 -5.69 -5.47 -11.24
N GLY A 63 -4.52 -4.97 -10.80
CA GLY A 63 -3.70 -4.02 -11.54
C GLY A 63 -2.25 -4.49 -11.61
N GLN A 64 -1.69 -4.58 -12.81
CA GLN A 64 -0.28 -4.90 -13.04
C GLN A 64 0.56 -3.63 -13.06
N ALA A 65 1.65 -3.63 -12.29
CA ALA A 65 2.58 -2.50 -12.20
C ALA A 65 3.15 -2.12 -13.58
N ASP A 66 3.10 -0.84 -13.94
CA ASP A 66 3.54 -0.32 -15.25
C ASP A 66 4.86 0.46 -15.18
N GLY A 67 5.82 0.11 -16.04
CA GLY A 67 7.14 0.76 -16.05
C GLY A 67 7.98 0.56 -14.76
N TYR A 68 9.12 1.23 -14.63
CA TYR A 68 10.02 0.99 -13.49
C TYR A 68 9.45 1.45 -12.15
N LEU A 69 8.89 2.67 -12.09
CA LEU A 69 8.29 3.25 -10.90
C LEU A 69 6.78 2.98 -10.89
N SER A 70 6.38 1.83 -10.33
CA SER A 70 4.97 1.40 -10.15
C SER A 70 4.92 0.14 -9.28
N ALA A 71 3.75 -0.19 -8.71
CA ALA A 71 3.50 -1.40 -7.94
C ALA A 71 2.15 -2.02 -8.31
N ALA A 72 1.98 -3.32 -8.05
CA ALA A 72 0.73 -4.01 -8.38
C ALA A 72 -0.39 -3.65 -7.40
N ILE A 73 -1.63 -3.70 -7.88
CA ILE A 73 -2.85 -3.42 -7.09
C ILE A 73 -3.67 -4.70 -6.98
N HIS A 74 -4.23 -4.94 -5.80
CA HIS A 74 -4.93 -6.19 -5.46
C HIS A 74 -6.35 -5.91 -4.99
N ALA A 75 -7.24 -6.86 -5.22
CA ALA A 75 -8.61 -6.81 -4.71
C ALA A 75 -8.60 -6.86 -3.17
N PRO A 76 -9.25 -5.90 -2.48
CA PRO A 76 -9.28 -5.86 -1.01
C PRO A 76 -10.18 -6.93 -0.37
N THR A 77 -11.08 -7.53 -1.16
CA THR A 77 -12.05 -8.57 -0.76
C THR A 77 -12.42 -9.42 -1.99
N SER A 78 -13.13 -10.53 -1.79
CA SER A 78 -13.81 -11.25 -2.85
C SER A 78 -15.08 -10.55 -3.33
N GLY A 79 -15.44 -10.76 -4.59
CA GLY A 79 -16.62 -10.19 -5.20
C GLY A 79 -16.62 -10.26 -6.72
N THR A 80 -17.43 -9.41 -7.33
CA THR A 80 -17.54 -9.28 -8.79
C THR A 80 -17.13 -7.88 -9.21
N VAL A 81 -16.24 -7.78 -10.20
CA VAL A 81 -15.88 -6.52 -10.84
C VAL A 81 -17.09 -6.01 -11.61
N THR A 82 -17.58 -4.81 -11.30
CA THR A 82 -18.72 -4.21 -11.98
C THR A 82 -18.33 -3.10 -12.95
N ALA A 83 -17.17 -2.48 -12.76
CA ALA A 83 -16.66 -1.44 -13.65
C ALA A 83 -15.13 -1.34 -13.61
N VAL A 84 -14.53 -0.91 -14.73
CA VAL A 84 -13.15 -0.46 -14.84
C VAL A 84 -13.16 0.87 -15.59
N ASP A 85 -13.23 1.97 -14.86
CA ASP A 85 -13.49 3.31 -15.40
C ASP A 85 -12.95 4.42 -14.48
N GLN A 86 -13.13 5.68 -14.89
CA GLN A 86 -12.73 6.84 -14.11
C GLN A 86 -13.75 7.09 -12.99
N GLN A 87 -13.30 7.06 -11.73
CA GLN A 87 -14.15 7.29 -10.56
C GLN A 87 -13.59 8.42 -9.68
N PRO A 88 -14.44 9.13 -8.93
CA PRO A 88 -13.98 10.06 -7.91
C PRO A 88 -13.11 9.34 -6.87
N VAL A 89 -11.95 9.91 -6.57
CA VAL A 89 -11.02 9.41 -5.54
C VAL A 89 -10.78 10.47 -4.47
N PRO A 90 -10.41 10.09 -3.24
CA PRO A 90 -10.15 11.04 -2.16
C PRO A 90 -8.79 11.73 -2.34
N HIS A 91 -8.64 12.46 -3.45
CA HIS A 91 -7.46 13.25 -3.77
C HIS A 91 -7.79 14.75 -3.66
N PRO A 92 -6.92 15.60 -3.09
CA PRO A 92 -7.21 17.02 -2.88
C PRO A 92 -7.57 17.82 -4.14
N SER A 93 -7.13 17.37 -5.32
CA SER A 93 -7.49 18.02 -6.59
C SER A 93 -8.93 17.75 -7.04
N GLY A 94 -9.62 16.77 -6.46
CA GLY A 94 -10.96 16.33 -6.88
C GLY A 94 -11.01 15.68 -8.27
N LEU A 95 -9.87 15.42 -8.91
CA LEU A 95 -9.82 14.76 -10.20
C LEU A 95 -10.16 13.27 -10.05
N PRO A 96 -10.89 12.67 -11.01
CA PRO A 96 -11.11 11.23 -11.02
C PRO A 96 -9.82 10.49 -11.35
N ASP A 97 -9.76 9.20 -10.97
CA ASP A 97 -8.69 8.29 -11.37
C ASP A 97 -9.27 6.97 -11.87
N LEU A 98 -8.45 6.22 -12.62
CA LEU A 98 -8.83 4.90 -13.12
C LEU A 98 -8.97 3.93 -11.93
N CYS A 99 -10.16 3.34 -11.80
CA CYS A 99 -10.51 2.48 -10.69
C CYS A 99 -11.08 1.14 -11.16
N VAL A 100 -11.04 0.15 -10.27
CA VAL A 100 -11.81 -1.09 -10.38
C VAL A 100 -12.91 -1.03 -9.33
N THR A 101 -14.17 -1.10 -9.76
CA THR A 101 -15.32 -1.20 -8.83
C THR A 101 -15.67 -2.66 -8.59
N ILE A 102 -15.76 -3.06 -7.33
CA ILE A 102 -16.07 -4.42 -6.89
C ILE A 102 -17.35 -4.37 -6.05
N GLU A 103 -18.36 -5.15 -6.45
CA GLU A 103 -19.46 -5.50 -5.55
C GLU A 103 -19.06 -6.74 -4.74
N THR A 104 -19.08 -6.59 -3.42
CA THR A 104 -18.56 -7.61 -2.51
C THR A 104 -19.56 -8.74 -2.37
N ASP A 105 -19.08 -9.98 -2.32
CA ASP A 105 -19.94 -11.15 -2.04
C ASP A 105 -20.18 -11.39 -0.54
N GLY A 106 -19.48 -10.67 0.33
CA GLY A 106 -19.57 -10.81 1.79
C GLY A 106 -18.68 -11.91 2.36
N ASP A 107 -18.00 -12.69 1.52
CA ASP A 107 -17.25 -13.88 1.95
C ASP A 107 -15.82 -13.56 2.39
N ASP A 108 -15.27 -12.40 1.99
CA ASP A 108 -13.88 -11.98 2.25
C ASP A 108 -12.83 -13.06 1.88
N ARG A 109 -13.13 -13.85 0.85
CA ARG A 109 -12.40 -15.07 0.51
C ARG A 109 -11.06 -14.75 -0.12
N TRP A 110 -9.98 -15.21 0.51
CA TRP A 110 -8.61 -15.09 0.02
C TRP A 110 -8.30 -16.02 -1.16
N ILE A 111 -7.37 -15.58 -2.01
CA ILE A 111 -6.58 -16.48 -2.85
C ILE A 111 -5.78 -17.48 -1.99
N ASP A 112 -5.30 -18.56 -2.60
CA ASP A 112 -4.33 -19.43 -1.95
C ASP A 112 -3.04 -18.64 -1.67
N ARG A 113 -2.59 -18.68 -0.41
CA ARG A 113 -1.40 -17.96 0.05
C ARG A 113 -0.30 -18.95 0.37
N GLN A 114 0.86 -18.76 -0.24
CA GLN A 114 2.04 -19.56 0.03
C GLN A 114 3.13 -18.68 0.62
N PRO A 115 3.76 -19.10 1.74
CA PRO A 115 4.93 -18.42 2.27
C PRO A 115 6.05 -18.40 1.22
N LEU A 116 6.72 -17.26 1.10
CA LEU A 116 7.88 -17.13 0.24
C LEU A 116 9.15 -17.31 1.08
N ASP A 117 9.97 -18.32 0.77
CA ASP A 117 11.30 -18.42 1.37
C ASP A 117 12.27 -17.45 0.68
N TYR A 118 12.19 -16.19 1.11
CA TYR A 118 12.96 -15.09 0.53
C TYR A 118 14.48 -15.25 0.65
N ARG A 119 14.97 -16.11 1.55
CA ARG A 119 16.42 -16.32 1.75
C ARG A 119 17.06 -17.14 0.64
N GLN A 120 16.24 -17.91 -0.09
CA GLN A 120 16.69 -18.74 -1.21
C GLN A 120 16.53 -18.05 -2.56
N LEU A 121 15.94 -16.85 -2.60
CA LEU A 121 15.74 -16.12 -3.84
C LEU A 121 16.94 -15.27 -4.20
N HIS A 122 17.20 -15.15 -5.50
CA HIS A 122 18.08 -14.11 -5.98
C HIS A 122 17.50 -12.72 -5.64
N PRO A 123 18.31 -11.71 -5.28
CA PRO A 123 17.80 -10.39 -4.90
C PRO A 123 16.88 -9.72 -5.93
N SER A 124 17.09 -9.96 -7.23
CA SER A 124 16.16 -9.46 -8.27
C SER A 124 14.77 -10.08 -8.16
N ASP A 125 14.71 -11.38 -7.86
CA ASP A 125 13.47 -12.13 -7.82
C ASP A 125 12.68 -11.76 -6.57
N LEU A 126 13.37 -11.53 -5.46
CA LEU A 126 12.77 -10.96 -4.25
C LEU A 126 12.19 -9.57 -4.53
N ARG A 127 12.92 -8.67 -5.20
CA ARG A 127 12.39 -7.35 -5.58
C ARG A 127 11.19 -7.47 -6.52
N ASN A 128 11.22 -8.39 -7.47
CA ASN A 128 10.08 -8.65 -8.36
C ASN A 128 8.87 -9.20 -7.60
N ALA A 129 9.08 -10.08 -6.61
CA ALA A 129 8.03 -10.57 -5.73
C ALA A 129 7.39 -9.42 -4.91
N ILE A 130 8.22 -8.53 -4.32
CA ILE A 130 7.77 -7.34 -3.60
C ILE A 130 6.96 -6.40 -4.51
N ARG A 131 7.44 -6.17 -5.74
CA ARG A 131 6.75 -5.37 -6.76
C ARG A 131 5.38 -5.97 -7.12
N ASN A 132 5.34 -7.29 -7.34
CA ASN A 132 4.13 -8.02 -7.68
C ASN A 132 3.14 -8.14 -6.52
N ALA A 133 3.63 -8.10 -5.28
CA ALA A 133 2.80 -8.02 -4.08
C ALA A 133 2.26 -6.61 -3.81
N GLY A 134 2.66 -5.60 -4.58
CA GLY A 134 2.14 -4.24 -4.43
C GLY A 134 2.70 -3.48 -3.24
N VAL A 135 3.83 -3.92 -2.68
CA VAL A 135 4.37 -3.33 -1.45
C VAL A 135 4.99 -1.96 -1.73
N VAL A 136 4.53 -0.98 -0.98
CA VAL A 136 4.88 0.45 -1.09
C VAL A 136 5.23 0.99 0.30
N GLY A 137 5.93 2.13 0.37
CA GLY A 137 6.27 2.77 1.63
C GLY A 137 5.09 3.55 2.23
N LEU A 138 4.62 3.16 3.42
CA LEU A 138 3.41 3.73 4.03
C LEU A 138 3.61 5.06 4.78
N GLY A 139 4.80 5.66 4.73
CA GLY A 139 5.08 6.93 5.43
C GLY A 139 4.60 8.21 4.74
N GLY A 140 3.86 8.12 3.63
CA GLY A 140 3.25 9.28 2.97
C GLY A 140 3.33 9.26 1.45
N ALA A 141 4.54 9.30 0.87
CA ALA A 141 4.71 9.38 -0.59
C ALA A 141 4.32 8.08 -1.34
N VAL A 142 4.11 6.99 -0.62
CA VAL A 142 3.71 5.69 -1.17
C VAL A 142 4.67 5.22 -2.28
N PHE A 143 5.98 5.34 -1.99
CA PHE A 143 7.04 4.98 -2.93
C PHE A 143 7.18 3.46 -3.07
N PRO A 144 7.21 2.87 -4.27
CA PRO A 144 7.35 1.43 -4.46
C PRO A 144 8.58 0.83 -3.76
N SER A 145 8.36 -0.13 -2.85
CA SER A 145 9.44 -0.70 -2.02
C SER A 145 10.47 -1.46 -2.84
N ALA A 146 10.05 -2.11 -3.93
CA ALA A 146 10.96 -2.80 -4.85
C ALA A 146 11.98 -1.86 -5.51
N VAL A 147 11.59 -0.60 -5.77
CA VAL A 147 12.49 0.43 -6.31
C VAL A 147 13.45 0.91 -5.22
N LYS A 148 12.95 1.15 -4.00
CA LYS A 148 13.77 1.56 -2.85
C LYS A 148 14.85 0.53 -2.48
N LEU A 149 14.55 -0.75 -2.67
CA LEU A 149 15.48 -1.86 -2.39
C LEU A 149 16.47 -2.13 -3.52
N ASN A 150 16.37 -1.41 -4.64
CA ASN A 150 17.32 -1.54 -5.73
C ASN A 150 18.57 -0.69 -5.45
N LEU A 151 19.67 -1.34 -5.10
CA LEU A 151 20.93 -0.67 -4.73
C LEU A 151 21.79 -0.28 -5.95
N SER A 152 21.42 -0.73 -7.15
CA SER A 152 22.20 -0.50 -8.37
C SER A 152 22.52 0.99 -8.56
N GLY A 153 23.81 1.31 -8.58
CA GLY A 153 24.30 2.69 -8.75
C GLY A 153 24.35 3.53 -7.48
N HIS A 154 23.97 2.98 -6.31
CA HIS A 154 23.95 3.71 -5.03
C HIS A 154 24.86 3.09 -3.96
N CYS A 155 24.88 1.76 -3.83
CA CYS A 155 25.85 1.05 -2.98
C CYS A 155 25.95 -0.44 -3.37
N GLU A 156 27.07 -1.09 -3.02
CA GLU A 156 27.26 -2.53 -3.26
C GLU A 156 26.54 -3.39 -2.23
N ARG A 157 26.42 -2.90 -0.99
CA ARG A 157 25.83 -3.62 0.14
C ARG A 157 25.09 -2.68 1.09
N LEU A 158 23.91 -3.11 1.54
CA LEU A 158 23.17 -2.46 2.62
C LEU A 158 23.57 -3.11 3.96
N GLU A 159 24.11 -2.31 4.89
CA GLU A 159 24.54 -2.80 6.21
C GLU A 159 23.50 -2.53 7.31
N HIS A 160 22.66 -1.52 7.11
CA HIS A 160 21.73 -1.05 8.12
C HIS A 160 20.30 -0.95 7.56
N LEU A 161 19.36 -1.47 8.35
CA LEU A 161 17.93 -1.27 8.17
C LEU A 161 17.41 -0.45 9.34
N ILE A 162 16.81 0.69 9.02
CA ILE A 162 16.12 1.53 10.00
C ILE A 162 14.63 1.31 9.81
N LEU A 163 13.97 0.80 10.86
CA LEU A 163 12.52 0.70 10.92
C LEU A 163 11.99 1.95 11.62
N ASN A 164 11.19 2.75 10.92
CA ASN A 164 10.51 3.88 11.54
C ASN A 164 9.29 3.37 12.28
N GLY A 165 9.30 3.45 13.61
CA GLY A 165 8.15 3.20 14.48
C GLY A 165 7.64 4.48 15.14
N ALA A 166 7.97 5.65 14.59
CA ALA A 166 7.48 6.93 15.09
C ALA A 166 6.45 7.49 14.10
N GLU A 167 5.21 7.67 14.59
CA GLU A 167 4.13 8.34 13.86
C GLU A 167 3.95 9.78 14.35
N CYS A 168 4.31 10.75 13.51
CA CYS A 168 4.25 12.16 13.84
C CYS A 168 2.93 12.83 13.47
N GLU A 169 2.10 12.20 12.63
CA GLU A 169 0.80 12.71 12.24
C GLU A 169 -0.18 12.68 13.43
N PRO A 170 -0.81 13.81 13.81
CA PRO A 170 -1.58 13.92 15.06
C PRO A 170 -2.69 12.89 15.27
N TRP A 171 -3.29 12.42 14.18
CA TRP A 171 -4.50 11.58 14.17
C TRP A 171 -4.25 10.11 13.83
N MET A 172 -3.07 9.78 13.28
CA MET A 172 -2.71 8.41 12.95
C MET A 172 -2.10 7.71 14.15
N THR A 173 -2.43 6.44 14.36
CA THR A 173 -1.98 5.61 15.50
C THR A 173 -1.58 4.21 15.08
N CYS A 174 -1.36 3.98 13.77
CA CYS A 174 -1.06 2.65 13.24
C CYS A 174 0.32 2.11 13.67
N ASP A 175 1.24 2.99 14.07
CA ASP A 175 2.59 2.64 14.53
C ASP A 175 2.81 2.87 16.05
N ASP A 176 1.77 3.33 16.78
CA ASP A 176 1.80 3.53 18.24
C ASP A 176 1.67 2.20 19.01
#